data_AF-A7RF25-F1
#
_entry.id   AF-A7RF25-F1
#
_cell.length_a   1.000
_cell.length_b   1.000
_cell.length_c   1.000
_cell.angle_alpha   90.00
_cell.angle_beta   90.00
_cell.angle_gamma   90.00
#
_symmetry.space_group_name_H-M   'P 1'
#
loop_
_entity.id
_entity.type
_entity.pdbx_description
1 polymer ?
#
loop_
_entity_poly.entity_id
_entity_poly.type
_entity_poly.pdbx_seq_one_letter_code
_entity_poly.pdbx_strand_id
1 'polypeptide(L)'
;KVISPGYYSQECNAHKTCKDPIKYCHMFLCVDCLKENVACTQNGQCCPGSECVYGRCRTGMSSGQAGTFCDRQSDCKDQDLCCVREPSINPAISICKPALDEHQTCGPYNQYRTVYIGGTVQPACGPCKQGLTCKQVGIFGVHQVCLPEAAAAAAAGK
;
A
#
# COMPACT_ATOMS: atom_id res chain seq x y z
N LYS A 1 48.63 -18.84 6.00
CA LYS A 1 47.80 -17.80 5.35
C LYS A 1 46.35 -18.19 5.60
N VAL A 2 45.75 -17.64 6.66
CA VAL A 2 44.41 -18.03 7.10
C VAL A 2 43.41 -17.28 6.24
N ILE A 3 42.60 -18.01 5.47
CA ILE A 3 41.50 -17.43 4.71
C ILE A 3 40.37 -17.27 5.73
N SER A 4 40.31 -16.09 6.36
CA SER A 4 39.20 -15.75 7.25
C SER A 4 37.89 -15.71 6.44
N PRO A 5 36.79 -16.31 6.92
CA PRO A 5 35.49 -16.18 6.28
C PRO A 5 35.13 -14.69 6.20
N GLY A 6 34.76 -14.22 5.02
CA GLY A 6 34.53 -12.81 4.74
C GLY A 6 33.57 -12.16 5.74
N TYR A 7 34.11 -11.27 6.58
CA TYR A 7 33.30 -10.30 7.30
C TYR A 7 32.66 -9.40 6.24
N TYR A 8 31.37 -9.58 5.97
CA TYR A 8 30.59 -8.57 5.26
C TYR A 8 30.70 -7.26 6.06
N SER A 9 31.42 -6.27 5.53
CA SER A 9 31.47 -4.94 6.13
C SER A 9 30.09 -4.30 5.97
N GLN A 10 29.48 -3.87 7.07
CA GLN A 10 28.20 -3.15 7.04
C GLN A 10 28.39 -1.77 6.38
N GLU A 11 27.98 -1.69 5.11
CA GLU A 11 28.05 -0.47 4.31
C GLU A 11 26.97 0.53 4.73
N CYS A 12 25.77 0.01 5.04
CA CYS A 12 24.59 0.79 5.42
C CYS A 12 23.74 0.12 6.51
N ASN A 13 22.88 0.88 7.18
CA ASN A 13 21.86 0.42 8.13
C ASN A 13 20.80 1.54 8.33
N ALA A 14 19.86 1.36 9.27
CA ALA A 14 18.82 2.35 9.56
C ALA A 14 19.34 3.74 9.96
N HIS A 15 20.57 3.85 10.45
CA HIS A 15 21.23 5.09 10.89
C HIS A 15 22.35 5.54 9.94
N LYS A 16 22.70 4.73 8.93
CA LYS A 16 23.82 4.97 8.02
C LYS A 16 23.37 4.68 6.60
N THR A 17 23.07 5.72 5.84
CA THR A 17 22.69 5.61 4.44
C THR A 17 23.88 5.34 3.53
N CYS A 18 23.59 4.88 2.31
CA CYS A 18 24.60 4.74 1.26
C CYS A 18 25.15 6.11 0.84
N LYS A 19 26.45 6.17 0.53
CA LYS A 19 27.10 7.42 0.07
C LYS A 19 26.60 7.87 -1.30
N ASP A 20 26.36 6.91 -2.18
CA ASP A 20 25.80 7.14 -3.52
C ASP A 20 24.27 7.26 -3.39
N PRO A 21 23.65 8.39 -3.78
CA PRO A 21 22.21 8.61 -3.66
C PRO A 21 21.38 7.72 -4.60
N ILE A 22 22.02 7.07 -5.59
CA ILE A 22 21.35 6.14 -6.52
C ILE A 22 21.31 4.72 -5.93
N LYS A 23 22.13 4.42 -4.93
CA LYS A 23 22.14 3.10 -4.28
C LYS A 23 21.21 3.07 -3.08
N TYR A 24 20.56 1.93 -2.86
CA TYR A 24 19.74 1.68 -1.68
C TYR A 24 20.37 0.64 -0.76
N CYS A 25 19.94 0.65 0.51
CA CYS A 25 20.43 -0.29 1.49
C CYS A 25 19.67 -1.62 1.43
N HIS A 26 20.36 -2.72 1.14
CA HIS A 26 19.81 -4.06 1.15
C HIS A 26 20.69 -4.99 1.98
N MET A 27 20.15 -5.56 3.07
CA MET A 27 20.90 -6.49 3.94
C MET A 27 22.29 -5.95 4.32
N PHE A 28 22.35 -4.68 4.72
CA PHE A 28 23.57 -3.96 5.13
C PHE A 28 24.55 -3.59 4.01
N LEU A 29 24.20 -3.83 2.75
CA LEU A 29 24.99 -3.50 1.57
C LEU A 29 24.36 -2.40 0.74
N CYS A 30 25.19 -1.58 0.09
CA CYS A 30 24.76 -0.56 -0.85
C CYS A 30 24.68 -1.13 -2.26
N VAL A 31 23.46 -1.37 -2.73
CA VAL A 31 23.18 -1.97 -4.03
C VAL A 31 22.54 -0.95 -4.97
N ASP A 32 22.71 -1.15 -6.28
CA ASP A 32 22.15 -0.23 -7.28
C ASP A 32 20.62 -0.20 -7.23
N CYS A 33 20.04 0.95 -7.54
CA CYS A 33 18.59 1.08 -7.66
C CYS A 33 17.98 0.08 -8.65
N LEU A 34 16.71 -0.19 -8.42
CA LEU A 34 15.90 -1.07 -9.24
C LEU A 34 15.32 -0.32 -10.44
N LYS A 35 15.52 -0.90 -11.63
CA LYS A 35 15.02 -0.37 -12.89
C LYS A 35 13.52 -0.63 -13.07
N GLU A 36 12.93 -0.03 -14.09
CA GLU A 36 11.54 -0.23 -14.51
C GLU A 36 11.13 -1.72 -14.50
N ASN A 37 9.94 -2.01 -13.98
CA ASN A 37 9.32 -3.33 -13.83
C ASN A 37 10.07 -4.35 -12.95
N VAL A 38 11.20 -3.98 -12.34
CA VAL A 38 11.87 -4.84 -11.36
C VAL A 38 11.05 -4.88 -10.06
N ALA A 39 10.99 -6.06 -9.44
CA ALA A 39 10.26 -6.27 -8.19
C ALA A 39 10.90 -5.47 -7.04
N CYS A 40 10.07 -4.73 -6.32
CA CYS A 40 10.46 -3.92 -5.18
C CYS A 40 9.55 -4.19 -3.98
N THR A 41 10.07 -4.00 -2.79
CA THR A 41 9.41 -4.34 -1.52
C THR A 41 9.44 -3.20 -0.52
N GLN A 42 10.12 -2.09 -0.79
CA GLN A 42 10.23 -0.94 0.10
C GLN A 42 10.29 0.38 -0.70
N ASN A 43 9.96 1.49 -0.04
CA ASN A 43 10.17 2.82 -0.60
C ASN A 43 11.65 3.10 -0.86
N GLY A 44 11.95 3.86 -1.92
CA GLY A 44 13.32 4.31 -2.23
C GLY A 44 14.24 3.25 -2.85
N GLN A 45 13.73 2.07 -3.25
CA GLN A 45 14.52 1.06 -3.95
C GLN A 45 14.63 1.34 -5.46
N CYS A 46 13.65 2.04 -6.04
CA CYS A 46 13.59 2.31 -7.47
C CYS A 46 14.51 3.46 -7.88
N CYS A 47 14.97 3.45 -9.13
CA CYS A 47 15.83 4.49 -9.65
C CYS A 47 15.14 5.87 -9.68
N PRO A 48 15.91 6.99 -9.67
CA PRO A 48 15.34 8.34 -9.71
C PRO A 48 14.30 8.53 -10.81
N GLY A 49 13.18 9.17 -10.47
CA GLY A 49 12.04 9.35 -11.38
C GLY A 49 11.09 8.15 -11.47
N SER A 50 11.30 7.12 -10.64
CA SER A 50 10.44 5.95 -10.51
C SER A 50 10.02 5.71 -9.07
N GLU A 51 8.89 5.03 -8.88
CA GLU A 51 8.42 4.61 -7.56
C GLU A 51 7.99 3.14 -7.53
N CYS A 52 7.99 2.56 -6.33
CA CYS A 52 7.49 1.21 -6.14
C CYS A 52 5.96 1.20 -6.12
N VAL A 53 5.35 0.73 -7.20
CA VAL A 53 3.89 0.69 -7.38
C VAL A 53 3.45 -0.75 -7.53
N TYR A 54 2.57 -1.22 -6.64
CA TYR A 54 2.12 -2.62 -6.59
C TYR A 54 3.29 -3.62 -6.62
N GLY A 55 4.39 -3.31 -5.93
CA GLY A 55 5.56 -4.18 -5.83
C GLY A 55 6.46 -4.19 -7.07
N ARG A 56 6.31 -3.23 -7.99
CA ARG A 56 7.22 -3.06 -9.14
C ARG A 56 7.59 -1.60 -9.36
N CYS A 57 8.82 -1.36 -9.77
CA CYS A 57 9.26 -0.01 -10.11
C CYS A 57 8.56 0.50 -11.36
N ARG A 58 8.01 1.71 -11.28
CA ARG A 58 7.28 2.39 -12.36
C ARG A 58 7.79 3.82 -12.50
N THR A 59 8.22 4.16 -13.71
CA THR A 59 8.70 5.48 -14.10
C THR A 59 7.53 6.48 -14.18
N GLY A 60 7.77 7.74 -13.83
CA GLY A 60 6.76 8.80 -13.88
C GLY A 60 5.74 8.73 -12.74
N MET A 61 6.00 7.89 -11.74
CA MET A 61 5.21 7.78 -10.52
C MET A 61 5.91 8.49 -9.35
N SER A 62 5.13 8.93 -8.39
CA SER A 62 5.55 9.69 -7.22
C SER A 62 4.86 9.17 -5.97
N SER A 63 5.55 9.22 -4.83
CA SER A 63 5.01 8.80 -3.53
C SER A 63 3.65 9.44 -3.24
N GLY A 64 2.72 8.62 -2.74
CA GLY A 64 1.36 9.00 -2.37
C GLY A 64 0.32 8.84 -3.47
N GLN A 65 0.71 8.33 -4.64
CA GLN A 65 -0.20 7.97 -5.73
C GLN A 65 -0.77 6.55 -5.55
N ALA A 66 -1.80 6.22 -6.33
CA ALA A 66 -2.40 4.89 -6.33
C ALA A 66 -1.33 3.79 -6.51
N GLY A 67 -1.34 2.82 -5.59
CA GLY A 67 -0.45 1.66 -5.59
C GLY A 67 0.93 1.88 -5.00
N THR A 68 1.33 3.11 -4.65
CA THR A 68 2.60 3.35 -3.92
C THR A 68 2.48 2.91 -2.46
N PHE A 69 3.59 2.59 -1.81
CA PHE A 69 3.60 2.28 -0.38
C PHE A 69 3.27 3.51 0.49
N CYS A 70 2.67 3.26 1.65
CA CYS A 70 2.33 4.25 2.66
C CYS A 70 2.48 3.66 4.06
N ASP A 71 2.75 4.53 5.05
CA ASP A 71 2.72 4.18 6.47
C ASP A 71 1.47 4.75 7.15
N ARG A 72 1.01 5.92 6.68
CA ARG A 72 -0.14 6.65 7.20
C ARG A 72 -1.08 7.07 6.09
N GLN A 73 -2.36 7.24 6.45
CA GLN A 73 -3.37 7.82 5.57
C GLN A 73 -2.93 9.16 4.95
N SER A 74 -2.19 10.00 5.70
CA SER A 74 -1.66 11.28 5.22
C SER A 74 -0.61 11.17 4.12
N ASP A 75 -0.01 9.99 3.94
CA ASP A 75 1.00 9.78 2.90
C ASP A 75 0.33 9.62 1.53
N CYS A 76 -0.96 9.27 1.49
CA CYS A 76 -1.77 9.20 0.28
C CYS A 76 -2.33 10.58 -0.07
N LYS A 77 -2.00 11.09 -1.27
CA LYS A 77 -2.21 12.51 -1.63
C LYS A 77 -3.62 12.84 -2.11
N ASP A 78 -4.33 11.84 -2.63
CA ASP A 78 -5.69 11.98 -3.10
C ASP A 78 -6.66 11.56 -1.98
N GLN A 79 -7.76 12.29 -1.83
CA GLN A 79 -8.80 12.04 -0.84
C GLN A 79 -9.52 10.71 -1.06
N ASP A 80 -9.55 10.21 -2.30
CA ASP A 80 -10.10 8.91 -2.66
C ASP A 80 -9.07 7.79 -2.52
N LEU A 81 -7.89 8.03 -1.92
CA LEU A 81 -6.92 6.99 -1.61
C LEU A 81 -6.97 6.63 -0.13
N CYS A 82 -6.73 5.36 0.15
CA CYS A 82 -6.79 4.74 1.45
C CYS A 82 -5.44 4.07 1.75
N CYS A 83 -4.80 4.38 2.87
CA CYS A 83 -3.59 3.66 3.28
C CYS A 83 -3.98 2.33 3.93
N VAL A 84 -3.96 1.25 3.15
CA VAL A 84 -4.45 -0.07 3.57
C VAL A 84 -3.46 -1.17 3.25
N ARG A 85 -3.57 -2.27 4.00
CA ARG A 85 -2.73 -3.44 3.80
C ARG A 85 -3.26 -4.30 2.67
N GLU A 86 -2.39 -4.53 1.69
CA GLU A 86 -2.62 -5.49 0.62
C GLU A 86 -1.56 -6.62 0.70
N PRO A 87 -1.83 -7.73 1.41
CA PRO A 87 -0.87 -8.80 1.65
C PRO A 87 -0.35 -9.45 0.37
N SER A 88 -1.14 -9.41 -0.71
CA SER A 88 -0.76 -9.89 -2.03
C SER A 88 0.37 -9.07 -2.68
N ILE A 89 0.59 -7.83 -2.22
CA ILE A 89 1.68 -6.97 -2.68
C ILE A 89 2.84 -7.00 -1.68
N ASN A 90 2.54 -6.76 -0.40
CA ASN A 90 3.53 -6.77 0.66
C ASN A 90 2.86 -7.16 1.98
N PRO A 91 3.41 -8.15 2.72
CA PRO A 91 2.85 -8.59 3.99
C PRO A 91 3.33 -7.76 5.20
N ALA A 92 4.24 -6.78 5.00
CA ALA A 92 4.79 -5.87 6.01
C ALA A 92 4.42 -4.37 5.81
N ILE A 93 4.41 -3.82 4.59
CA ILE A 93 4.12 -2.39 4.29
C ILE A 93 2.77 -2.16 3.55
N SER A 94 2.01 -1.14 3.92
CA SER A 94 0.71 -0.79 3.33
C SER A 94 0.85 -0.04 2.00
N ILE A 95 -0.23 0.09 1.23
CA ILE A 95 -0.28 0.85 -0.03
C ILE A 95 -1.42 1.86 -0.05
N CYS A 96 -1.27 2.91 -0.85
CA CYS A 96 -2.35 3.83 -1.19
C CYS A 96 -3.30 3.17 -2.19
N LYS A 97 -4.41 2.62 -1.69
CA LYS A 97 -5.42 1.94 -2.50
C LYS A 97 -6.56 2.90 -2.86
N PRO A 98 -6.96 3.03 -4.14
CA PRO A 98 -8.14 3.79 -4.53
C PRO A 98 -9.40 3.28 -3.86
N ALA A 99 -10.26 4.18 -3.40
CA ALA A 99 -11.59 3.88 -2.90
C ALA A 99 -12.51 3.42 -4.04
N LEU A 100 -13.49 2.61 -3.68
CA LEU A 100 -14.42 1.96 -4.59
C LEU A 100 -15.55 2.89 -5.04
N ASP A 101 -15.90 2.78 -6.31
CA ASP A 101 -17.05 3.44 -6.92
C ASP A 101 -18.38 2.74 -6.55
N GLU A 102 -19.50 3.39 -6.87
CA GLU A 102 -20.84 2.81 -6.68
C GLU A 102 -20.97 1.45 -7.38
N HIS A 103 -21.65 0.50 -6.73
CA HIS A 103 -21.85 -0.87 -7.17
C HIS A 103 -20.60 -1.77 -7.21
N GLN A 104 -19.41 -1.26 -6.86
CA GLN A 104 -18.23 -2.11 -6.72
C GLN A 104 -18.26 -2.90 -5.40
N THR A 105 -17.75 -4.13 -5.46
CA THR A 105 -17.71 -5.06 -4.33
C THR A 105 -16.77 -4.58 -3.23
N CYS A 106 -17.30 -4.32 -2.04
CA CYS A 106 -16.54 -3.87 -0.86
C CYS A 106 -16.39 -4.96 0.22
N GLY A 107 -17.09 -6.09 0.10
CA GLY A 107 -17.02 -7.24 1.02
C GLY A 107 -17.71 -8.49 0.45
N PRO A 108 -17.66 -9.65 1.14
CA PRO A 108 -17.28 -9.87 2.55
C PRO A 108 -15.77 -9.93 2.81
N TYR A 109 -14.97 -10.21 1.79
CA TYR A 109 -13.51 -10.12 1.89
C TYR A 109 -13.10 -8.65 1.85
N ASN A 110 -13.02 -8.03 3.02
CA ASN A 110 -12.58 -6.64 3.15
C ASN A 110 -11.11 -6.52 2.71
N GLN A 111 -10.88 -6.13 1.46
CA GLN A 111 -9.56 -5.85 0.92
C GLN A 111 -9.01 -4.47 1.35
N TYR A 112 -9.76 -3.74 2.18
CA TYR A 112 -9.38 -2.49 2.83
C TYR A 112 -9.21 -2.72 4.33
N ARG A 113 -8.67 -3.89 4.72
CA ARG A 113 -8.33 -4.16 6.12
C ARG A 113 -7.39 -3.05 6.61
N THR A 114 -7.91 -2.22 7.51
CA THR A 114 -7.11 -1.28 8.28
C THR A 114 -6.19 -2.10 9.17
N VAL A 115 -4.88 -1.91 9.03
CA VAL A 115 -3.91 -2.60 9.90
C VAL A 115 -3.65 -1.74 11.11
N TYR A 116 -3.68 -2.37 12.28
CA TYR A 116 -3.14 -1.82 13.52
C TYR A 116 -1.63 -1.64 13.36
N ILE A 117 -1.18 -0.41 13.04
CA ILE A 117 0.24 -0.07 12.98
C ILE A 117 0.59 0.66 14.28
N GLY A 118 1.46 0.07 15.10
CA GLY A 118 2.09 0.77 16.24
C GLY A 118 1.19 1.14 17.43
N GLY A 119 0.00 0.53 17.57
CA GLY A 119 -0.93 0.80 18.68
C GLY A 119 -1.88 1.98 18.48
N THR A 120 -1.77 2.70 17.36
CA THR A 120 -2.73 3.73 16.93
C THR A 120 -3.67 3.17 15.88
N VAL A 121 -4.98 3.15 16.17
CA VAL A 121 -6.02 2.89 15.17
C VAL A 121 -6.09 4.11 14.26
N GLN A 122 -5.63 3.99 13.01
CA GLN A 122 -5.86 5.05 12.03
C GLN A 122 -7.37 5.19 11.81
N PRO A 123 -7.90 6.41 11.60
CA PRO A 123 -9.31 6.59 11.26
C PRO A 123 -9.64 5.69 10.08
N ALA A 124 -10.74 4.95 10.18
CA ALA A 124 -11.16 4.04 9.14
C ALA A 124 -11.44 4.84 7.87
N CYS A 125 -10.53 4.80 6.90
CA CYS A 125 -10.86 5.19 5.55
C CYS A 125 -11.77 4.07 5.02
N GLY A 126 -13.03 4.40 4.74
CA GLY A 126 -14.02 3.43 4.28
C GLY A 126 -13.65 2.93 2.88
N PRO A 127 -14.00 1.68 2.51
CA PRO A 127 -13.61 1.12 1.22
C PRO A 127 -14.26 1.87 0.04
N CYS A 128 -15.30 2.65 0.26
CA CYS A 128 -16.06 3.35 -0.76
C CYS A 128 -15.72 4.84 -0.80
N LYS A 129 -15.86 5.46 -1.97
CA LYS A 129 -15.73 6.92 -2.14
C LYS A 129 -16.71 7.70 -1.26
N GLN A 130 -16.42 8.98 -1.08
CA GLN A 130 -17.25 9.89 -0.27
C GLN A 130 -18.73 9.86 -0.72
N GLY A 131 -19.66 9.76 0.24
CA GLY A 131 -21.10 9.68 -0.01
C GLY A 131 -21.64 8.26 -0.29
N LEU A 132 -20.74 7.28 -0.38
CA LEU A 132 -21.09 5.86 -0.49
C LEU A 132 -20.79 5.14 0.83
N THR A 133 -21.56 4.08 1.10
CA THR A 133 -21.30 3.18 2.22
C THR A 133 -21.39 1.74 1.75
N CYS A 134 -20.59 0.87 2.37
CA CYS A 134 -20.55 -0.54 2.03
C CYS A 134 -21.79 -1.24 2.59
N LYS A 135 -22.73 -1.62 1.73
CA LYS A 135 -24.02 -2.20 2.13
C LYS A 135 -24.11 -3.67 1.75
N GLN A 136 -24.72 -4.45 2.63
CA GLN A 136 -25.14 -5.82 2.35
C GLN A 136 -26.23 -5.82 1.28
N VAL A 137 -25.99 -6.57 0.23
CA VAL A 137 -26.91 -6.87 -0.86
C VAL A 137 -26.91 -8.38 -1.11
N GLY A 138 -27.87 -8.87 -1.88
CA GLY A 138 -27.98 -10.28 -2.24
C GLY A 138 -28.98 -11.05 -1.38
N ILE A 139 -29.65 -12.00 -2.03
CA ILE A 139 -30.78 -12.77 -1.46
C ILE A 139 -30.39 -14.18 -0.98
N PHE A 140 -29.23 -14.69 -1.42
CA PHE A 140 -28.77 -16.06 -1.13
C PHE A 140 -27.43 -16.13 -0.39
N GLY A 141 -26.80 -15.00 -0.05
CA GLY A 141 -25.48 -15.01 0.58
C GLY A 141 -24.94 -13.63 0.90
N VAL A 142 -23.68 -13.60 1.37
CA VAL A 142 -23.00 -12.35 1.74
C VAL A 142 -22.37 -11.71 0.52
N HIS A 143 -22.99 -10.64 0.03
CA HIS A 143 -22.45 -9.79 -1.01
C HIS A 143 -22.54 -8.34 -0.53
N GLN A 144 -21.45 -7.59 -0.61
CA GLN A 144 -21.46 -6.19 -0.16
C GLN A 144 -20.92 -5.30 -1.26
N VAL A 145 -21.64 -4.23 -1.55
CA VAL A 145 -21.27 -3.25 -2.58
C VAL A 145 -21.41 -1.83 -2.05
N CYS A 146 -20.67 -0.90 -2.64
CA CYS A 146 -20.77 0.52 -2.31
C CYS A 146 -22.09 1.10 -2.86
N LEU A 147 -22.94 1.65 -2.00
CA LEU A 147 -24.21 2.27 -2.37
C LEU A 147 -24.35 3.65 -1.71
N PRO A 148 -25.13 4.58 -2.30
CA PRO A 148 -25.40 5.88 -1.71
C PRO A 148 -25.99 5.73 -0.31
N GLU A 149 -25.56 6.58 0.63
CA GLU A 149 -25.98 6.51 2.03
C GLU A 149 -27.52 6.50 2.18
N ALA A 150 -28.23 7.31 1.38
CA ALA A 150 -29.69 7.41 1.35
C ALA A 150 -30.45 6.17 0.82
N ALA A 151 -29.81 5.27 0.05
CA ALA A 151 -30.50 4.17 -0.62
C ALA A 151 -30.91 3.00 0.31
N ALA A 152 -30.47 2.97 1.57
CA ALA A 152 -30.73 1.84 2.49
C ALA A 152 -32.17 1.79 3.00
N ALA A 153 -32.88 2.93 3.03
CA ALA A 153 -34.24 2.98 3.55
C ALA A 153 -35.27 2.29 2.62
N ALA A 154 -34.96 2.11 1.33
CA ALA A 154 -35.89 1.52 0.37
C ALA A 154 -35.80 -0.01 0.26
N ALA A 155 -34.69 -0.63 0.67
CA ALA A 155 -34.46 -2.07 0.50
C ALA A 155 -34.88 -2.92 1.71
N ALA A 156 -35.08 -2.32 2.89
CA ALA A 156 -35.54 -3.00 4.11
C ALA A 156 -37.07 -2.97 4.29
N GLY A 157 -37.81 -2.41 3.33
CA GLY A 157 -39.26 -2.33 3.34
C GLY A 157 -39.88 -3.01 2.13
N LYS A 158 -39.93 -4.35 2.15
CA LYS A 158 -40.92 -5.17 1.45
C LYS A 158 -40.91 -6.60 1.98
#